data_AF-A0A9X2SJX5-F1
#
_entry.id   AF-A0A9X2SJX5-F1
#
_cell.length_a   1.000
_cell.length_b   1.000
_cell.length_c   1.000
_cell.angle_alpha   90.00
_cell.angle_beta   90.00
_cell.angle_gamma   90.00
#
_symmetry.space_group_name_H-M   'P 1'
#
loop_
_entity.id
_entity.type
_entity.pdbx_description
1 polymer ?
#
loop_
_entity_poly.entity_id
_entity_poly.type
_entity_poly.pdbx_seq_one_letter_code
_entity_poly.pdbx_strand_id
1 'polypeptide(L)'
;MIFITLSAEQARDPETEALGRDHVGYREGMTPAEMYHANHGTWVIGRNRRHERYVLFAFRGEVKLAVEIQRIETIIVRSEGDTRDDRCVIHGRILEPGHRVHDAYVGRPSPLGAGRNPVRYFDSPLDETHACRCGCGQQVAGADFLIGHDHTALHDRVRQIGTVADFLDWFDIVRGNRPVHEPADLNPSASTLR
;
A
#
# COMPACT_ATOMS: atom_id res chain seq x y z
N MET A 1 12.07 -1.19 -2.59
CA MET A 1 11.27 -2.19 -3.35
C MET A 1 10.98 -3.43 -2.50
N ILE A 2 9.80 -4.07 -2.63
CA ILE A 2 9.50 -5.37 -1.99
C ILE A 2 9.96 -6.52 -2.90
N PHE A 3 10.55 -7.56 -2.33
CA PHE A 3 10.97 -8.77 -3.03
C PHE A 3 10.41 -10.00 -2.32
N ILE A 4 9.69 -10.85 -3.06
CA ILE A 4 9.03 -12.04 -2.52
C ILE A 4 9.56 -13.28 -3.24
N THR A 5 10.13 -14.20 -2.46
CA THR A 5 10.54 -15.52 -2.95
C THR A 5 9.36 -16.49 -2.86
N LEU A 6 9.00 -17.08 -3.99
CA LEU A 6 7.92 -18.03 -4.13
C LEU A 6 8.40 -19.46 -3.94
N SER A 7 7.48 -20.30 -3.48
CA SER A 7 7.62 -21.75 -3.50
C SER A 7 7.04 -22.33 -4.79
N ALA A 8 7.29 -23.62 -5.02
CA ALA A 8 6.61 -24.33 -6.10
C ALA A 8 5.10 -24.35 -5.84
N GLU A 9 4.32 -24.43 -6.91
CA GLU A 9 2.86 -24.51 -6.85
C GLU A 9 2.41 -25.58 -5.85
N GLN A 10 1.44 -25.19 -5.01
CA GLN A 10 0.82 -26.05 -4.01
C GLN A 10 -0.69 -25.84 -4.08
N ALA A 11 -1.43 -26.94 -4.20
CA ALA A 11 -2.87 -26.93 -4.05
C ALA A 11 -3.27 -26.43 -2.65
N ARG A 12 -4.35 -25.67 -2.60
CA ARG A 12 -4.99 -25.17 -1.40
C ARG A 12 -6.48 -25.47 -1.49
N ASP A 13 -7.09 -25.62 -0.33
CA ASP A 13 -8.54 -25.72 -0.22
C ASP A 13 -9.11 -24.29 -0.15
N PRO A 14 -9.91 -23.85 -1.15
CA PRO A 14 -10.48 -22.51 -1.18
C PRO A 14 -11.35 -22.18 0.04
N GLU A 15 -11.97 -23.17 0.69
CA GLU A 15 -12.84 -22.93 1.84
C GLU A 15 -12.06 -22.53 3.10
N THR A 16 -10.80 -22.95 3.20
CA THR A 16 -9.94 -22.72 4.37
C THR A 16 -8.79 -21.74 4.09
N GLU A 17 -8.53 -21.44 2.81
CA GLU A 17 -7.53 -20.45 2.41
C GLU A 17 -8.04 -19.03 2.64
N ALA A 18 -7.20 -18.17 3.20
CA ALA A 18 -7.59 -16.83 3.65
C ALA A 18 -8.12 -15.89 2.55
N LEU A 19 -7.81 -16.18 1.28
CA LEU A 19 -8.24 -15.40 0.11
C LEU A 19 -9.07 -16.22 -0.88
N GLY A 20 -9.53 -17.42 -0.50
CA GLY A 20 -10.36 -18.27 -1.34
C GLY A 20 -9.64 -18.86 -2.56
N ARG A 21 -8.31 -19.00 -2.51
CA ARG A 21 -7.51 -19.53 -3.63
C ARG A 21 -7.45 -21.06 -3.59
N ASP A 22 -7.46 -21.66 -4.77
CA ASP A 22 -7.25 -23.10 -4.98
C ASP A 22 -5.76 -23.50 -5.11
N HIS A 23 -4.86 -22.52 -5.30
CA HIS A 23 -3.42 -22.75 -5.31
C HIS A 23 -2.61 -21.51 -4.90
N VAL A 24 -1.37 -21.75 -4.50
CA VAL A 24 -0.35 -20.71 -4.23
C VAL A 24 1.00 -21.13 -4.79
N GLY A 25 1.93 -20.18 -4.95
CA GLY A 25 3.27 -20.46 -5.47
C GLY A 25 3.33 -20.31 -6.99
N TYR A 26 4.31 -20.97 -7.60
CA TYR A 26 4.58 -20.84 -9.03
C TYR A 26 4.76 -22.20 -9.72
N ARG A 27 4.20 -22.29 -10.92
CA ARG A 27 4.47 -23.35 -11.90
C ARG A 27 4.86 -22.72 -13.23
N GLU A 28 5.74 -23.40 -13.96
CA GLU A 28 6.14 -23.00 -15.31
C GLU A 28 4.91 -22.88 -16.23
N GLY A 29 4.85 -21.79 -17.00
CA GLY A 29 3.75 -21.51 -17.92
C GLY A 29 2.51 -20.83 -17.32
N MET A 30 2.50 -20.49 -16.02
CA MET A 30 1.47 -19.60 -15.48
C MET A 30 1.50 -18.25 -16.19
N THR A 31 0.32 -17.73 -16.50
CA THR A 31 0.15 -16.35 -16.98
C THR A 31 0.44 -15.34 -15.86
N PRO A 32 0.76 -14.08 -16.19
CA PRO A 32 0.95 -13.05 -15.17
C PRO A 32 -0.26 -12.86 -14.25
N ALA A 33 -1.48 -13.02 -14.78
CA ALA A 33 -2.71 -12.88 -14.02
C ALA A 33 -2.91 -14.03 -13.01
N GLU A 34 -2.69 -15.29 -13.44
CA GLU A 34 -2.71 -16.45 -12.55
C GLU A 34 -1.64 -16.31 -11.46
N MET A 35 -0.43 -15.91 -11.87
CA MET A 35 0.68 -15.72 -10.95
C MET A 35 0.38 -14.63 -9.90
N TYR A 36 -0.23 -13.52 -10.32
CA TYR A 36 -0.64 -12.46 -9.43
C TYR A 36 -1.73 -12.95 -8.47
N HIS A 37 -2.80 -13.57 -8.97
CA HIS A 37 -3.89 -14.09 -8.15
C HIS A 37 -3.39 -15.09 -7.09
N ALA A 38 -2.56 -16.04 -7.50
CA ALA A 38 -2.00 -17.06 -6.62
C ALA A 38 -1.09 -16.47 -5.52
N ASN A 39 -0.45 -15.31 -5.75
CA ASN A 39 0.63 -14.81 -4.89
C ASN A 39 0.43 -13.40 -4.33
N HIS A 40 -0.69 -12.72 -4.60
CA HIS A 40 -0.87 -11.32 -4.15
C HIS A 40 -1.05 -11.16 -2.64
N GLY A 41 -1.19 -12.23 -1.86
CA GLY A 41 -1.50 -12.07 -0.44
C GLY A 41 -1.14 -13.23 0.46
N THR A 42 -1.41 -13.00 1.75
CA THR A 42 -1.00 -13.81 2.90
C THR A 42 0.48 -13.58 3.27
N TRP A 43 0.97 -12.36 3.09
CA TRP A 43 2.36 -11.96 3.39
C TRP A 43 2.48 -11.17 4.69
N VAL A 44 3.57 -11.39 5.44
CA VAL A 44 3.96 -10.52 6.55
C VAL A 44 4.86 -9.41 6.00
N ILE A 45 4.29 -8.21 5.88
CA ILE A 45 5.00 -7.02 5.38
C ILE A 45 5.16 -6.05 6.55
N GLY A 46 6.39 -5.57 6.77
CA GLY A 46 6.69 -4.64 7.85
C GLY A 46 5.86 -3.36 7.72
N ARG A 47 5.27 -2.88 8.82
CA ARG A 47 4.42 -1.67 8.83
C ARG A 47 5.11 -0.45 8.21
N ASN A 48 6.41 -0.28 8.48
CA ASN A 48 7.23 0.79 7.93
C ASN A 48 7.63 0.59 6.46
N ARG A 49 7.26 -0.51 5.80
CA ARG A 49 7.56 -0.82 4.40
C ARG A 49 6.32 -0.83 3.50
N ARG A 50 5.20 -0.28 3.98
CA ARG A 50 3.96 -0.20 3.19
C ARG A 50 3.93 0.94 2.16
N HIS A 51 4.94 1.82 2.18
CA HIS A 51 5.12 2.91 1.21
C HIS A 51 5.91 2.48 -0.04
N GLU A 52 6.35 1.23 -0.10
CA GLU A 52 7.09 0.71 -1.25
C GLU A 52 6.22 0.73 -2.51
N ARG A 53 6.77 1.20 -3.63
CA ARG A 53 5.99 1.38 -4.88
C ARG A 53 5.85 0.11 -5.72
N TYR A 54 6.78 -0.83 -5.59
CA TYR A 54 6.83 -2.02 -6.42
C TYR A 54 7.09 -3.28 -5.59
N VAL A 55 6.52 -4.39 -6.04
CA VAL A 55 6.86 -5.75 -5.58
C VAL A 55 7.35 -6.60 -6.74
N LEU A 56 8.40 -7.37 -6.49
CA LEU A 56 8.89 -8.41 -7.38
C LEU A 56 8.59 -9.79 -6.78
N PHE A 57 8.10 -10.71 -7.60
CA PHE A 57 7.96 -12.12 -7.25
C PHE A 57 8.98 -12.95 -8.00
N ALA A 58 9.74 -13.75 -7.27
CA ALA A 58 10.81 -14.57 -7.83
C ALA A 58 10.66 -16.03 -7.45
N PHE A 59 10.98 -16.92 -8.38
CA PHE A 59 11.02 -18.35 -8.17
C PHE A 59 12.37 -18.90 -8.60
N ARG A 60 12.99 -19.74 -7.75
CA ARG A 60 14.32 -20.34 -8.00
C ARG A 60 15.39 -19.35 -8.46
N GLY A 61 15.37 -18.14 -7.89
CA GLY A 61 16.37 -17.11 -8.16
C GLY A 61 16.16 -16.32 -9.45
N GLU A 62 15.00 -16.42 -10.11
CA GLU A 62 14.63 -15.60 -11.26
C GLU A 62 13.34 -14.83 -10.96
N VAL A 63 13.29 -13.56 -11.32
CA VAL A 63 12.07 -12.75 -11.16
C VAL A 63 11.09 -13.11 -12.27
N LYS A 64 9.86 -13.46 -11.87
CA LYS A 64 8.81 -13.93 -12.78
C LYS A 64 7.69 -12.91 -12.96
N LEU A 65 7.47 -12.03 -11.98
CA LEU A 65 6.43 -11.01 -12.03
C LEU A 65 6.86 -9.75 -11.30
N ALA A 66 6.50 -8.59 -11.86
CA ALA A 66 6.65 -7.28 -11.24
C ALA A 66 5.28 -6.59 -11.17
N VAL A 67 4.98 -5.95 -10.04
CA VAL A 67 3.70 -5.30 -9.79
C VAL A 67 3.93 -3.93 -9.17
N GLU A 68 3.21 -2.92 -9.68
CA GLU A 68 3.06 -1.62 -9.06
C GLU A 68 2.01 -1.69 -7.95
N ILE A 69 2.43 -1.37 -6.74
CA ILE A 69 1.62 -1.43 -5.54
C ILE A 69 0.72 -0.20 -5.51
N GLN A 70 -0.60 -0.41 -5.50
CA GLN A 70 -1.58 0.64 -5.30
C GLN A 70 -1.94 0.79 -3.82
N ARG A 71 -2.08 -0.34 -3.11
CA ARG A 71 -2.32 -0.37 -1.66
C ARG A 71 -1.93 -1.71 -1.06
N ILE A 72 -1.62 -1.71 0.24
CA ILE A 72 -1.39 -2.94 1.04
C ILE A 72 -2.45 -3.00 2.13
N GLU A 73 -3.32 -4.00 2.04
CA GLU A 73 -4.44 -4.23 2.96
C GLU A 73 -4.08 -5.28 4.01
N THR A 74 -4.42 -5.04 5.27
CA THR A 74 -4.29 -6.06 6.33
C THR A 74 -5.55 -6.93 6.35
N ILE A 75 -5.40 -8.25 6.28
CA ILE A 75 -6.52 -9.20 6.21
C ILE A 75 -6.71 -10.05 7.47
N ILE A 76 -5.68 -10.16 8.32
CA ILE A 76 -5.80 -10.82 9.62
C ILE A 76 -5.43 -9.78 10.67
N VAL A 77 -6.44 -9.31 11.40
CA VAL A 77 -6.27 -8.44 12.57
C VAL A 77 -6.35 -9.34 13.80
N ARG A 78 -5.32 -9.25 14.65
CA ARG A 78 -5.17 -10.07 15.85
C ARG A 78 -6.43 -10.07 16.72
N SER A 79 -6.79 -11.25 17.23
CA SER A 79 -7.60 -11.35 18.46
C SER A 79 -6.70 -11.13 19.68
N GLU A 80 -7.30 -10.76 20.81
CA GLU A 80 -6.57 -10.60 22.08
C GLU A 80 -5.80 -11.90 22.42
N GLY A 81 -4.48 -11.83 22.50
CA GLY A 81 -3.59 -12.98 22.76
C GLY A 81 -2.93 -13.62 21.53
N ASP A 82 -3.25 -13.21 20.28
CA ASP A 82 -2.54 -13.70 19.10
C ASP A 82 -1.18 -12.98 18.93
N THR A 83 -0.09 -13.74 19.02
CA THR A 83 1.29 -13.24 18.91
C THR A 83 1.82 -13.25 17.48
N ARG A 84 1.06 -13.77 16.51
CA ARG A 84 1.48 -13.84 15.10
C ARG A 84 1.46 -12.46 14.45
N ASP A 85 2.29 -12.27 13.43
CA ASP A 85 2.31 -11.03 12.65
C ASP A 85 1.11 -10.90 11.71
N ASP A 86 0.64 -9.67 11.53
CA ASP A 86 -0.45 -9.32 10.64
C ASP A 86 -0.14 -9.74 9.20
N ARG A 87 -1.10 -10.41 8.56
CA ARG A 87 -0.99 -10.80 7.15
C ARG A 87 -1.64 -9.75 6.25
N CYS A 88 -1.02 -9.57 5.10
CA CYS A 88 -1.38 -8.52 4.15
C CYS A 88 -1.68 -9.09 2.76
N VAL A 89 -2.49 -8.34 2.02
CA VAL A 89 -2.73 -8.47 0.58
C VAL A 89 -2.17 -7.24 -0.11
N ILE A 90 -1.44 -7.48 -1.18
CA ILE A 90 -0.92 -6.46 -2.08
C ILE A 90 -1.96 -6.29 -3.19
N HIS A 91 -2.53 -5.09 -3.28
CA HIS A 91 -3.38 -4.70 -4.40
C HIS A 91 -2.53 -3.84 -5.33
N GLY A 92 -2.45 -4.23 -6.59
CA GLY A 92 -1.58 -3.58 -7.55
C GLY A 92 -1.91 -3.91 -8.99
N ARG A 93 -1.13 -3.30 -9.88
CA ARG A 93 -1.21 -3.49 -11.32
C ARG A 93 0.04 -4.23 -11.80
N ILE A 94 -0.17 -5.30 -12.57
CA ILE A 94 0.92 -6.03 -13.22
C ILE A 94 1.65 -5.08 -14.17
N LEU A 95 2.97 -5.09 -14.10
CA LEU A 95 3.82 -4.32 -14.98
C LEU A 95 4.14 -5.14 -16.23
N GLU A 96 3.83 -4.58 -17.39
CA GLU A 96 4.00 -5.21 -18.70
C GLU A 96 5.34 -4.81 -19.36
N PRO A 97 5.78 -5.56 -20.40
CA PRO A 97 6.90 -5.16 -21.25
C PRO A 97 6.83 -3.70 -21.71
N GLY A 98 7.96 -2.99 -21.64
CA GLY A 98 8.07 -1.56 -21.91
C GLY A 98 8.03 -0.68 -20.66
N HIS A 99 7.65 -1.24 -19.50
CA HIS A 99 7.83 -0.56 -18.22
C HIS A 99 9.23 -0.81 -17.67
N ARG A 100 9.96 0.25 -17.26
CA ARG A 100 11.37 0.14 -16.81
C ARG A 100 11.63 -0.93 -15.76
N VAL A 101 10.72 -1.11 -14.80
CA VAL A 101 10.87 -2.10 -13.72
C VAL A 101 10.65 -3.51 -14.24
N HIS A 102 9.70 -3.69 -15.16
CA HIS A 102 9.51 -4.97 -15.83
C HIS A 102 10.77 -5.32 -16.62
N ASP A 103 11.21 -4.43 -17.49
CA ASP A 103 12.31 -4.69 -18.43
C ASP A 103 13.67 -4.90 -17.73
N ALA A 104 13.85 -4.29 -16.55
CA ALA A 104 15.04 -4.46 -15.74
C ALA A 104 15.08 -5.76 -14.93
N TYR A 105 13.92 -6.29 -14.51
CA TYR A 105 13.88 -7.39 -13.55
C TYR A 105 13.21 -8.66 -14.06
N VAL A 106 12.08 -8.59 -14.76
CA VAL A 106 11.33 -9.78 -15.16
C VAL A 106 12.15 -10.62 -16.16
N GLY A 107 12.25 -11.92 -15.89
CA GLY A 107 13.09 -12.86 -16.63
C GLY A 107 14.59 -12.75 -16.31
N ARG A 108 14.99 -11.92 -15.34
CA ARG A 108 16.39 -11.76 -14.92
C ARG A 108 16.66 -12.49 -13.60
N PRO A 109 17.94 -12.79 -13.31
CA PRO A 109 18.35 -13.26 -11.99
C PRO A 109 17.87 -12.30 -10.90
N SER A 110 17.49 -12.89 -9.76
CA SER A 110 17.08 -12.17 -8.58
C SER A 110 18.18 -11.18 -8.15
N PRO A 111 17.83 -9.90 -7.90
CA PRO A 111 18.78 -8.92 -7.39
C PRO A 111 19.22 -9.23 -5.96
N LEU A 112 18.52 -10.14 -5.28
CA LEU A 112 18.87 -10.67 -3.97
C LEU A 112 19.35 -12.12 -4.09
N GLY A 113 20.43 -12.48 -3.39
CA GLY A 113 20.87 -13.87 -3.28
C GLY A 113 19.87 -14.76 -2.52
N ALA A 114 20.24 -16.01 -2.24
CA ALA A 114 19.42 -16.90 -1.40
C ALA A 114 19.19 -16.31 0.01
N GLY A 115 18.00 -16.51 0.57
CA GLY A 115 17.65 -16.02 1.90
C GLY A 115 16.57 -16.87 2.54
N ARG A 116 16.54 -16.92 3.89
CA ARG A 116 15.55 -17.70 4.65
C ARG A 116 14.17 -17.03 4.70
N ASN A 117 14.13 -15.70 4.76
CA ASN A 117 12.86 -14.97 4.77
C ASN A 117 12.36 -14.77 3.33
N PRO A 118 11.15 -15.24 2.98
CA PRO A 118 10.61 -15.05 1.64
C PRO A 118 10.33 -13.58 1.31
N VAL A 119 9.95 -12.76 2.29
CA VAL A 119 9.70 -11.32 2.10
C VAL A 119 10.96 -10.54 2.48
N ARG A 120 11.53 -9.84 1.51
CA ARG A 120 12.74 -9.03 1.64
C ARG A 120 12.56 -7.69 0.97
N TYR A 121 13.52 -6.81 1.19
CA TYR A 121 13.51 -5.44 0.68
C TYR A 121 14.89 -5.12 0.13
N PHE A 122 14.93 -4.30 -0.91
CA PHE A 122 16.16 -3.73 -1.42
C PHE A 122 15.88 -2.39 -2.09
N ASP A 123 16.92 -1.56 -2.13
CA ASP A 123 16.88 -0.26 -2.79
C ASP A 123 17.13 -0.46 -4.27
N SER A 124 16.20 0.00 -5.11
CA SER A 124 16.30 -0.15 -6.55
C SER A 124 17.05 1.04 -7.14
N PRO A 125 18.00 0.83 -8.08
CA PRO A 125 18.53 1.94 -8.87
C PRO A 125 17.45 2.61 -9.74
N LEU A 126 16.28 1.97 -9.91
CA LEU A 126 15.13 2.54 -10.62
C LEU A 126 14.18 3.31 -9.70
N ASP A 127 14.45 3.38 -8.40
CA ASP A 127 13.71 4.25 -7.52
C ASP A 127 13.97 5.69 -7.95
N GLU A 128 13.02 6.28 -8.67
CA GLU A 128 13.08 7.69 -9.06
C GLU A 128 13.33 8.54 -7.83
N THR A 129 14.45 9.23 -7.85
CA THR A 129 14.70 10.36 -6.97
C THR A 129 13.83 11.50 -7.46
N HIS A 130 12.92 11.94 -6.61
CA HIS A 130 12.12 13.13 -6.86
C HIS A 130 12.30 14.11 -5.70
N ALA A 131 11.95 15.38 -5.93
CA ALA A 131 12.01 16.37 -4.87
C ALA A 131 10.99 16.03 -3.77
N CYS A 132 11.43 16.10 -2.52
CA CYS A 132 10.61 15.94 -1.33
C CYS A 132 9.39 16.88 -1.41
N ARG A 133 8.19 16.31 -1.28
CA ARG A 133 6.92 17.03 -1.49
C ARG A 133 6.63 18.09 -0.43
N CYS A 134 7.43 18.20 0.64
CA CYS A 134 7.35 19.34 1.54
C CYS A 134 7.72 20.67 0.87
N GLY A 135 8.52 20.62 -0.21
CA GLY A 135 9.00 21.80 -0.94
C GLY A 135 10.45 22.19 -0.63
N CYS A 136 11.20 21.41 0.16
CA CYS A 136 12.60 21.74 0.49
C CYS A 136 13.59 21.53 -0.66
N GLY A 137 13.18 20.89 -1.76
CA GLY A 137 14.03 20.62 -2.92
C GLY A 137 15.02 19.46 -2.76
N GLN A 138 15.13 18.87 -1.57
CA GLN A 138 15.95 17.67 -1.36
C GLN A 138 15.35 16.46 -2.05
N GLN A 139 16.19 15.55 -2.53
CA GLN A 139 15.76 14.35 -3.25
C GLN A 139 15.35 13.23 -2.28
N VAL A 140 14.29 12.51 -2.62
CA VAL A 140 13.79 11.32 -1.92
C VAL A 140 13.75 10.14 -2.90
N ALA A 141 14.29 9.00 -2.49
CA ALA A 141 14.25 7.77 -3.26
C ALA A 141 13.05 6.93 -2.80
N GLY A 142 12.06 6.77 -3.67
CA GLY A 142 10.91 5.88 -3.42
C GLY A 142 9.83 6.37 -2.44
N ALA A 143 10.13 7.30 -1.52
CA ALA A 143 9.17 7.93 -0.60
C ALA A 143 8.75 9.33 -1.06
N ASP A 144 7.54 9.80 -0.69
CA ASP A 144 7.06 11.16 -1.03
C ASP A 144 7.76 12.29 -0.22
N PHE A 145 8.25 11.96 0.99
CA PHE A 145 8.82 12.92 1.94
C PHE A 145 10.08 12.36 2.61
N LEU A 146 10.99 13.25 3.01
CA LEU A 146 12.02 12.90 3.99
C LEU A 146 11.38 12.65 5.36
N ILE A 147 12.09 11.93 6.23
CA ILE A 147 11.60 11.59 7.57
C ILE A 147 11.19 12.86 8.32
N GLY A 148 9.93 12.93 8.75
CA GLY A 148 9.34 14.04 9.50
C GLY A 148 8.94 15.25 8.65
N HIS A 149 9.25 15.27 7.35
CA HIS A 149 8.89 16.39 6.47
C HIS A 149 7.41 16.37 6.07
N ASP A 150 6.76 15.21 6.14
CA ASP A 150 5.32 15.04 5.94
C ASP A 150 4.51 15.81 7.00
N HIS A 151 4.84 15.62 8.28
CA HIS A 151 4.19 16.29 9.39
C HIS A 151 4.42 17.81 9.34
N THR A 152 5.67 18.24 9.14
CA THR A 152 6.00 19.66 9.00
C THR A 152 5.26 20.30 7.82
N ALA A 153 5.26 19.63 6.65
CA ALA A 153 4.56 20.14 5.48
C ALA A 153 3.06 20.32 5.74
N LEU A 154 2.41 19.32 6.33
CA LEU A 154 0.99 19.36 6.67
C LEU A 154 0.69 20.57 7.58
N HIS A 155 1.43 20.70 8.68
CA HIS A 155 1.22 21.79 9.62
C HIS A 155 1.47 23.17 9.01
N ASP A 156 2.46 23.30 8.13
CA ASP A 156 2.72 24.57 7.44
C ASP A 156 1.54 24.98 6.53
N ARG A 157 0.88 24.04 5.86
CA ARG A 157 -0.30 24.33 5.04
C ARG A 157 -1.54 24.61 5.90
N VAL A 158 -1.72 23.87 6.99
CA VAL A 158 -2.80 24.15 7.96
C VAL A 158 -2.67 25.58 8.50
N ARG A 159 -1.45 26.02 8.84
CA ARG A 159 -1.18 27.40 9.30
C ARG A 159 -1.53 28.47 8.26
N GLN A 160 -1.49 28.16 6.96
CA GLN A 160 -1.86 29.10 5.90
C GLN A 160 -3.39 29.28 5.80
N ILE A 161 -4.16 28.27 6.22
CA ILE A 161 -5.62 28.33 6.27
C ILE A 161 -6.09 29.00 7.58
N GLY A 162 -5.39 28.71 8.67
CA GLY A 162 -5.69 29.25 9.99
C GLY A 162 -5.42 28.20 11.05
N THR A 163 -6.50 27.65 11.61
CA THR A 163 -6.44 26.59 12.61
C THR A 163 -6.65 25.20 11.98
N VAL A 164 -6.41 24.16 12.78
CA VAL A 164 -6.75 22.78 12.40
C VAL A 164 -8.27 22.64 12.16
N ALA A 165 -9.10 23.32 12.97
CA ALA A 165 -10.56 23.29 12.79
C ALA A 165 -10.96 23.87 11.43
N ASP A 166 -10.37 25.02 11.05
CA ASP A 166 -10.65 25.65 9.75
C ASP A 166 -10.24 24.76 8.57
N PHE A 167 -9.11 24.04 8.72
CA PHE A 167 -8.70 23.06 7.72
C PHE A 167 -9.70 21.91 7.59
N LEU A 168 -10.21 21.37 8.70
CA LEU A 168 -11.19 20.28 8.68
C LEU A 168 -12.51 20.73 8.08
N ASP A 169 -13.01 21.91 8.48
CA ASP A 169 -14.22 22.51 7.91
C ASP A 169 -14.09 22.70 6.40
N TRP A 170 -12.96 23.26 5.94
CA TRP A 170 -12.67 23.40 4.52
C TRP A 170 -12.62 22.03 3.80
N PHE A 171 -11.93 21.05 4.39
CA PHE A 171 -11.79 19.72 3.81
C PHE A 171 -13.15 19.03 3.67
N ASP A 172 -14.01 19.10 4.68
CA ASP A 172 -15.34 18.50 4.67
C ASP A 172 -16.28 19.19 3.67
N ILE A 173 -16.18 20.51 3.50
CA ILE A 173 -16.90 21.24 2.44
C ILE A 173 -16.45 20.74 1.06
N VAL A 174 -15.13 20.65 0.83
CA VAL A 174 -14.58 20.22 -0.48
C VAL A 174 -14.92 18.77 -0.79
N ARG A 175 -14.98 17.90 0.22
CA ARG A 175 -15.29 16.47 0.05
C ARG A 175 -16.77 16.15 0.10
N GLY A 176 -17.63 17.14 0.37
CA GLY A 176 -19.07 16.95 0.48
C GLY A 176 -19.49 16.16 1.73
N ASN A 177 -18.62 16.11 2.74
CA ASN A 177 -18.84 15.36 3.98
C ASN A 177 -19.67 16.12 5.02
N ARG A 178 -20.12 17.34 4.72
CA ARG A 178 -20.91 18.10 5.67
C ARG A 178 -22.29 17.44 5.84
N PRO A 179 -22.68 17.00 7.05
CA PRO A 179 -24.07 16.71 7.31
C PRO A 179 -24.86 18.00 7.13
N VAL A 180 -26.02 17.90 6.49
CA VAL A 180 -26.98 19.01 6.43
C VAL A 180 -27.35 19.34 7.88
N HIS A 181 -26.75 20.38 8.44
CA HIS A 181 -27.31 20.99 9.64
C HIS A 181 -28.60 21.65 9.22
N GLU A 182 -29.71 20.95 9.45
CA GLU A 182 -31.04 21.54 9.48
C GLU A 182 -30.98 22.67 10.51
N PRO A 183 -31.20 23.94 10.11
CA PRO A 183 -31.20 25.02 11.08
C PRO A 183 -32.30 24.72 12.09
N ALA A 184 -31.94 24.64 13.37
CA ALA A 184 -32.92 24.55 14.43
C ALA A 184 -33.81 25.79 14.34
N ASP A 185 -35.03 25.59 13.82
CA ASP A 185 -36.04 26.62 13.77
C ASP A 185 -36.13 27.29 15.14
N LEU A 186 -35.99 28.61 15.10
CA LEU A 186 -36.31 29.52 16.16
C LEU A 186 -37.74 29.21 16.63
N ASN A 187 -37.86 28.50 17.74
CA ASN A 187 -39.13 28.27 18.42
C ASN A 187 -39.52 29.58 19.14
N PRO A 188 -40.49 30.39 18.66
CA PRO A 188 -40.92 31.58 19.35
C PRO A 188 -42.13 31.17 20.21
N SER A 189 -41.88 30.49 21.31
CA SER A 189 -42.93 30.19 22.29
C SER A 189 -42.47 30.61 23.68
N ALA A 190 -42.42 31.93 23.88
CA ALA A 190 -42.45 32.52 25.20
C ALA A 190 -43.26 33.83 25.20
N SER A 191 -44.34 33.78 25.98
CA SER A 191 -45.06 34.88 26.64
C SER A 191 -46.25 35.59 25.98
N THR A 192 -47.44 35.12 26.40
CA THR A 192 -48.45 35.83 27.22
C THR A 192 -49.11 37.10 26.65
N LEU A 193 -50.43 37.03 26.42
CA LEU A 193 -51.47 37.93 26.97
C LEU A 193 -52.86 37.67 26.35
N ARG A 194 -53.73 36.97 27.10
CA ARG A 194 -55.06 37.42 27.57
C ARG A 194 -55.79 36.30 28.30
#